data_AF-A0A3B9A1B6-F1
#
_entry.id   AF-A0A3B9A1B6-F1
#
_cell.length_a   1.000
_cell.length_b   1.000
_cell.length_c   1.000
_cell.angle_alpha   90.00
_cell.angle_beta   90.00
_cell.angle_gamma   90.00
#
_symmetry.space_group_name_H-M   'P 1'
#
loop_
_entity.id
_entity.type
_entity.pdbx_description
1 polymer ?
#
loop_
_entity_poly.entity_id
_entity_poly.type
_entity_poly.pdbx_seq_one_letter_code
_entity_poly.pdbx_strand_id
1 'polypeptide(L)' 'MEILGIDIGFGFTKATNGSRELVFKSVFGEATELQYRENLIGDNAGDEHLQVEIDGKEFFVGELAERQSNV' A
#
# COMPACT_ATOMS: atom_id res chain seq x y z
N MET A 1 23.16 6.53 -6.48
CA MET A 1 22.85 6.36 -5.05
C MET A 1 21.60 7.16 -4.79
N GLU A 2 20.56 6.51 -4.28
CA GLU A 2 19.29 7.17 -3.93
C GLU A 2 19.22 7.26 -2.41
N ILE A 3 18.85 8.42 -1.87
CA ILE A 3 18.69 8.63 -0.43
C ILE A 3 17.19 8.58 -0.15
N LEU A 4 16.80 7.74 0.80
CA LEU A 4 15.40 7.60 1.22
C LEU A 4 15.28 7.98 2.69
N GLY A 5 14.43 8.96 2.99
CA GLY A 5 13.96 9.23 4.35
C GLY A 5 12.70 8.41 4.61
N ILE A 6 12.66 7.70 5.74
CA ILE A 6 11.51 6.88 6.16
C ILE A 6 11.13 7.28 7.59
N ASP A 7 9.84 7.53 7.81
CA ASP A 7 9.23 7.71 9.13
C ASP A 7 8.15 6.65 9.33
N ILE A 8 8.30 5.81 10.35
CA ILE A 8 7.42 4.69 10.66
C ILE A 8 6.61 5.02 11.92
N GLY A 9 5.39 5.50 11.72
CA GLY A 9 4.45 5.78 12.79
C GLY A 9 3.44 4.64 12.99
N PHE A 10 2.77 4.66 14.14
CA PHE A 10 1.71 3.69 14.47
C PHE A 10 0.56 3.69 13.45
N GLY A 11 0.11 4.87 13.02
CA GLY A 11 -1.00 4.99 12.05
C GLY A 11 -0.55 5.08 10.60
N PHE A 12 0.61 5.67 10.34
CA PHE A 12 1.07 5.98 8.98
C PHE A 12 2.57 5.83 8.84
N THR A 13 2.99 5.33 7.69
CA THR A 13 4.38 5.34 7.23
C THR A 13 4.52 6.41 6.16
N LYS A 14 5.63 7.15 6.23
CA LYS A 14 5.98 8.20 5.28
C LYS A 14 7.34 7.91 4.68
N ALA A 15 7.49 8.13 3.39
CA ALA A 15 8.76 7.97 2.69
C ALA A 15 9.00 9.13 1.73
N THR A 16 10.25 9.55 1.59
CA THR A 16 10.65 10.58 0.62
C THR A 16 12.05 10.33 0.08
N ASN A 17 12.28 10.59 -1.20
CA ASN A 17 13.62 10.64 -1.79
C ASN A 17 14.08 12.09 -2.08
N GLY A 18 13.37 13.09 -1.54
CA GLY A 18 13.60 14.52 -1.78
C GLY A 18 12.94 15.06 -3.05
N SER A 19 12.46 14.21 -3.96
CA SER A 19 11.71 14.61 -5.16
C SER A 19 10.26 14.13 -5.17
N ARG A 20 9.99 13.02 -4.47
CA ARG A 20 8.67 12.41 -4.31
C ARG A 20 8.45 12.11 -2.85
N GLU A 21 7.19 12.19 -2.45
CA GLU A 21 6.73 11.83 -1.11
C GLU A 21 5.65 10.76 -1.25
N LEU A 22 5.63 9.85 -0.29
CA LEU A 22 4.64 8.80 -0.17
C LEU A 22 4.17 8.74 1.27
N VAL A 23 2.85 8.70 1.48
CA VAL A 23 2.23 8.51 2.79
C VAL A 23 1.17 7.43 2.67
N PHE A 24 1.24 6.42 3.52
CA PHE A 24 0.26 5.33 3.53
C PHE A 24 0.02 4.86 4.96
N LYS A 25 -1.12 4.21 5.21
CA LYS A 25 -1.42 3.61 6.52
C LYS A 25 -0.42 2.51 6.86
N SER A 26 0.04 2.45 8.11
CA SER A 26 1.01 1.43 8.57
C SER A 26 0.37 0.06 8.78
N VAL A 27 -0.16 -0.52 7.71
CA VAL A 27 -0.88 -1.78 7.71
C VAL A 27 -0.52 -2.56 6.45
N PHE A 28 -0.34 -3.86 6.60
CA PHE A 28 -0.11 -4.79 5.50
C PHE A 28 -0.89 -6.08 5.79
N GLY A 29 -1.24 -6.79 4.73
CA GLY A 29 -1.88 -8.09 4.85
C GLY A 29 -1.57 -8.93 3.62
N GLU A 30 -1.70 -10.26 3.76
CA GLU A 30 -1.52 -11.17 2.63
C GLU A 30 -2.52 -10.77 1.52
N ALA A 31 -2.03 -10.72 0.29
CA ALA A 31 -2.90 -10.57 -0.86
C ALA A 31 -3.72 -11.87 -0.97
N THR A 32 -5.01 -11.79 -0.72
CA THR A 32 -5.91 -12.89 -1.03
C THR A 32 -6.36 -12.75 -2.47
N GLU A 33 -6.45 -13.84 -3.23
CA GLU A 33 -7.10 -13.85 -4.54
C GLU A 33 -8.60 -13.54 -4.33
N LEU A 34 -8.95 -12.27 -4.19
CA LEU A 34 -10.33 -11.83 -4.24
C LEU A 34 -10.80 -12.02 -5.68
N GLN A 35 -11.75 -12.94 -5.88
CA GLN A 35 -12.50 -13.04 -7.12
C GLN A 35 -13.04 -11.65 -7.47
N TYR A 36 -12.47 -11.08 -8.53
CA TYR A 36 -12.78 -9.80 -9.17
C TYR A 36 -14.16 -9.25 -8.78
N ARG A 37 -14.19 -8.31 -7.84
CA ARG A 37 -15.27 -7.33 -7.72
C ARG A 37 -14.89 -6.10 -8.53
N GLU A 38 -14.78 -6.29 -9.84
CA GLU A 38 -15.02 -5.18 -10.76
C GLU A 38 -16.44 -4.67 -10.49
N ASN A 39 -16.60 -3.34 -10.56
CA ASN A 39 -17.79 -2.54 -10.25
C ASN A 39 -17.81 -2.01 -8.80
N LEU A 40 -17.17 -0.86 -8.57
CA LEU A 40 -17.61 0.25 -7.65
C LEU A 40 -16.46 1.15 -7.14
N ILE A 41 -15.41 1.41 -7.91
CA ILE A 41 -14.46 2.49 -7.53
C ILE A 41 -14.47 3.54 -8.64
N GLY A 42 -15.29 4.57 -8.42
CA GLY A 42 -15.28 5.77 -9.25
C GLY A 42 -13.99 6.56 -9.02
N ASP A 43 -13.34 6.94 -10.13
CA ASP A 43 -12.58 8.17 -10.38
C ASP A 43 -11.87 8.90 -9.21
N ASN A 44 -11.24 8.18 -8.28
CA ASN A 44 -10.17 8.74 -7.45
C ASN A 44 -8.85 8.04 -7.81
N ALA A 45 -8.40 8.28 -9.03
CA ALA A 45 -7.19 7.72 -9.64
C ALA A 45 -5.87 8.33 -9.11
N GLY A 46 -5.80 8.62 -7.81
CA GLY A 46 -4.59 9.13 -7.15
C GLY A 46 -4.32 8.35 -5.86
N ASP A 47 -3.27 7.52 -5.89
CA ASP A 47 -2.59 6.95 -4.70
C ASP A 47 -3.12 5.65 -4.05
N GLU A 48 -3.81 4.74 -4.75
CA GLU A 48 -4.43 3.57 -4.09
C GLU A 48 -3.88 2.15 -4.41
N HIS A 49 -2.65 1.98 -4.89
CA HIS A 49 -2.14 0.61 -5.18
C HIS A 49 -0.71 0.39 -4.67
N LEU A 50 -0.56 -0.06 -3.43
CA LEU A 50 0.68 -0.63 -2.92
C LEU A 50 0.49 -2.14 -2.77
N GLN A 51 0.82 -2.88 -3.83
CA GLN A 51 1.04 -4.32 -3.80
C GLN A 51 2.54 -4.57 -3.92
N VAL A 52 3.08 -5.44 -3.07
CA VAL A 52 4.49 -5.80 -3.10
C VAL A 52 4.66 -7.31 -3.01
N GLU A 53 5.65 -7.84 -3.72
CA GLU A 53 6.07 -9.24 -3.60
C GLU A 53 7.33 -9.30 -2.74
N ILE A 54 7.30 -10.10 -1.68
CA ILE A 54 8.44 -10.35 -0.80
C ILE A 54 8.56 -11.87 -0.64
N ASP A 55 9.71 -12.44 -1.04
CA ASP A 55 10.01 -13.87 -0.94
C ASP A 55 8.94 -14.79 -1.60
N GLY A 56 8.40 -14.38 -2.75
CA GLY A 56 7.38 -15.14 -3.48
C GLY A 56 5.98 -15.07 -2.86
N LYS A 57 5.75 -14.16 -1.91
CA LYS A 57 4.44 -13.87 -1.31
C LYS A 57 4.00 -12.46 -1.65
N GLU A 58 2.73 -12.32 -2.01
CA GLU A 58 2.13 -11.04 -2.32
C GLU A 58 1.47 -10.42 -1.08
N PHE A 59 1.68 -9.11 -0.91
CA PHE A 59 1.11 -8.33 0.17
C PHE A 59 0.45 -7.08 -0.36
N PHE A 60 -0.72 -6.76 0.18
CA PHE A 60 -1.29 -5.42 0.08
C PHE A 60 -0.78 -4.57 1.23
N VAL A 61 -0.62 -3.27 0.98
CA VAL A 61 -0.13 -2.29 1.94
C VAL A 61 -1.04 -1.07 1.96
N GLY A 62 -1.21 -0.45 3.13
CA GLY A 62 -2.01 0.74 3.29
C GLY A 62 -3.51 0.47 3.16
N GLU A 63 -4.24 1.39 2.53
CA GLU A 63 -5.71 1.26 2.40
C GLU A 63 -6.13 0.01 1.63
N LEU A 64 -5.30 -0.45 0.69
CA LEU A 64 -5.57 -1.67 -0.05
C LEU A 64 -5.58 -2.90 0.86
N ALA A 65 -4.68 -2.95 1.84
CA ALA A 65 -4.65 -4.03 2.84
C ALA A 65 -5.91 -4.02 3.71
N GLU A 66 -6.34 -2.85 4.22
CA GLU A 66 -7.57 -2.77 5.03
C GLU A 66 -8.82 -3.20 4.25
N ARG A 67 -8.88 -2.89 2.95
CA ARG A 67 -10.04 -3.21 2.11
C ARG A 67 -10.06 -4.66 1.65
N GLN A 68 -8.90 -5.28 1.45
CA GLN A 68 -8.76 -6.51 0.66
C GLN A 68 -7.97 -7.64 1.33
N SER A 69 -7.38 -7.42 2.49
CA SER A 69 -6.72 -8.46 3.27
C SER A 69 -7.48 -8.76 4.55
N ASN A 70 -7.30 -9.98 5.08
CA ASN A 70 -7.71 -10.30 6.44
C ASN A 70 -6.65 -9.73 7.40
N VAL A 71 -6.84 -8.50 7.87
CA VAL A 71 -5.95 -7.79 8.82
C VAL A 71 -6.57 -7.66 10.20
#